data_AF-A0AAI8VK66-F1
#
_entry.id   AF-A0AAI8VK66-F1
#
_cell.length_a   1.000
_cell.length_b   1.000
_cell.length_c   1.000
_cell.angle_alpha   90.00
_cell.angle_beta   90.00
_cell.angle_gamma   90.00
#
_symmetry.space_group_name_H-M   'P 1'
#
loop_
_entity.id
_entity.type
_entity.pdbx_description
1 polymer ?
#
loop_
_entity_poly.entity_id
_entity_poly.type
_entity_poly.pdbx_seq_one_letter_code
_entity_poly.pdbx_strand_id
1 'polypeptide(L)'
;MAAVKSFAAIAALGLIHLAQAWYNDLPNCLSPFDPFVYSGCYDNGQPGQPQALSLRTDEDQQNMTVEDCVSACKGNGYRLAGLGYYGVCYCGQTVSTALLDESECSFPCTGNSSQTCGGDTQVNIYMDPTFPTIAEPSIGEYAPVGCWTDDSPNGKALFYRQESLDSSTMTTETCLSSCLAGGFPFAGTEVSIPSPSTFPVPPFQAKAMARYDQDSITTS
;
A
#
# COMPACT_ATOMS: atom_id res chain seq x y z
N MET A 1 43.16 13.54 -68.95
CA MET A 1 41.69 13.55 -69.16
C MET A 1 41.11 12.28 -68.56
N ALA A 2 39.91 12.38 -67.96
CA ALA A 2 39.12 11.37 -67.23
C ALA A 2 39.68 11.00 -65.83
N ALA A 3 39.12 11.42 -64.68
CA ALA A 3 37.79 11.12 -64.08
C ALA A 3 37.56 9.59 -63.98
N VAL A 4 37.32 8.98 -62.82
CA VAL A 4 36.06 9.03 -62.05
C VAL A 4 36.27 8.47 -60.63
N LYS A 5 35.46 9.00 -59.70
CA LYS A 5 35.27 8.70 -58.27
C LYS A 5 34.82 7.26 -58.00
N SER A 6 35.10 6.72 -56.81
CA SER A 6 34.04 6.08 -55.99
C SER A 6 34.49 5.78 -54.56
N PHE A 7 33.80 6.43 -53.63
CA PHE A 7 33.72 6.12 -52.21
C PHE A 7 32.70 4.99 -52.02
N ALA A 8 33.01 3.98 -51.19
CA ALA A 8 31.99 3.11 -50.61
C ALA A 8 32.51 2.51 -49.29
N ALA A 9 32.46 3.31 -48.23
CA ALA A 9 32.36 2.82 -46.87
C ALA A 9 31.42 3.78 -46.17
N ILE A 10 30.21 3.33 -45.81
CA ILE A 10 29.33 3.80 -44.71
C ILE A 10 28.02 3.04 -44.88
N ALA A 11 27.66 2.21 -43.89
CA ALA A 11 26.29 2.08 -43.37
C ALA A 11 26.30 1.13 -42.16
N ALA A 12 26.87 1.59 -41.04
CA ALA A 12 26.68 0.95 -39.74
C ALA A 12 26.76 2.01 -38.63
N LEU A 13 25.91 3.02 -38.70
CA LEU A 13 25.73 3.96 -37.59
C LEU A 13 24.24 4.30 -37.48
N GLY A 14 23.70 4.07 -36.28
CA GLY A 14 22.61 4.88 -35.77
C GLY A 14 21.24 4.22 -35.67
N LEU A 15 21.11 3.19 -34.87
CA LEU A 15 19.89 3.00 -34.07
C LEU A 15 20.26 3.16 -32.60
N ILE A 16 20.65 4.38 -32.23
CA ILE A 16 20.59 4.80 -30.83
C ILE A 16 19.14 5.17 -30.60
N HIS A 17 18.35 4.21 -30.07
CA HIS A 17 17.10 4.58 -29.43
C HIS A 17 17.46 5.52 -28.28
N LEU A 18 17.14 6.81 -28.44
CA LEU A 18 17.07 7.74 -27.33
C LEU A 18 15.95 7.25 -26.42
N ALA A 19 16.29 6.38 -25.48
CA ALA A 19 15.44 6.11 -24.33
C ALA A 19 15.38 7.40 -23.53
N GLN A 20 14.30 8.16 -23.71
CA GLN A 20 14.01 9.30 -22.88
C GLN A 20 13.54 8.75 -21.54
N ALA A 21 14.46 8.74 -20.56
CA ALA A 21 14.09 8.51 -19.17
C ALA A 21 13.40 9.77 -18.66
N TRP A 22 12.07 9.71 -18.56
CA TRP A 22 11.28 10.73 -17.90
C TRP A 22 11.51 10.53 -16.41
N TYR A 23 12.46 11.28 -15.84
CA TYR A 23 12.57 11.41 -14.38
C TYR A 23 11.40 12.27 -13.92
N ASN A 24 10.31 11.63 -13.50
CA ASN A 24 9.34 12.30 -12.65
C ASN A 24 9.99 12.38 -11.27
N ASP A 25 10.60 13.52 -10.96
CA ASP A 25 11.02 13.81 -9.60
C ASP A 25 9.75 13.78 -8.74
N LEU A 26 9.67 12.80 -7.83
CA LEU A 26 8.64 12.78 -6.80
C LEU A 26 8.73 14.11 -6.04
N PRO A 27 7.61 14.79 -5.78
CA PRO A 27 7.61 16.03 -5.02
C PRO A 27 8.39 15.84 -3.72
N ASN A 28 9.18 16.84 -3.32
CA ASN A 28 9.80 16.82 -1.99
C ASN A 28 8.69 16.69 -0.94
N CYS A 29 8.80 15.71 -0.05
CA CYS A 29 7.92 15.61 1.11
C CYS A 29 8.00 16.94 1.88
N LEU A 30 6.89 17.68 1.95
CA LEU A 30 6.84 19.00 2.58
C LEU A 30 6.91 18.89 4.12
N SER A 31 6.64 17.70 4.67
CA SER A 31 6.71 17.36 6.09
C SER A 31 7.97 16.54 6.40
N PRO A 32 8.65 16.78 7.55
CA PRO A 32 9.68 15.88 8.05
C PRO A 32 9.10 14.48 8.28
N PHE A 33 9.85 13.43 7.92
CA PHE A 33 9.45 12.06 8.22
C PHE A 33 9.51 11.82 9.73
N ASP A 34 8.34 11.62 10.35
CA ASP A 34 8.24 11.12 11.71
C ASP A 34 8.29 9.58 11.71
N PRO A 35 9.32 8.96 12.33
CA PRO A 35 9.43 7.51 12.41
C PRO A 35 8.30 6.91 13.23
N PHE A 36 7.86 5.71 12.85
CA PHE A 36 6.88 4.99 13.65
C PHE A 36 7.51 4.56 14.99
N VAL A 37 6.66 4.51 16.01
CA VAL A 37 7.04 4.13 17.37
C VAL A 37 6.63 2.68 17.62
N TYR A 38 7.50 1.90 18.25
CA TYR A 38 7.19 0.51 18.61
C TYR A 38 5.95 0.44 19.51
N SER A 39 5.01 -0.44 19.14
CA SER A 39 3.72 -0.62 19.80
C SER A 39 3.58 -1.96 20.53
N GLY A 40 4.40 -2.96 20.21
CA GLY A 40 4.41 -4.26 20.89
C GLY A 40 4.49 -5.46 19.95
N CYS A 41 4.55 -6.65 20.57
CA CYS A 41 4.50 -7.94 19.89
C CYS A 41 3.08 -8.50 19.81
N TYR A 42 2.64 -8.94 18.63
CA TYR A 42 1.28 -9.43 18.40
C TYR A 42 1.28 -10.79 17.69
N ASP A 43 0.24 -11.58 17.90
CA ASP A 43 -0.02 -12.77 17.09
C ASP A 43 -0.34 -12.36 15.66
N ASN A 44 0.28 -12.99 14.66
CA ASN A 44 0.02 -12.76 13.25
C ASN A 44 -0.67 -13.95 12.57
N GLY A 45 -1.01 -14.98 13.35
CA GLY A 45 -1.72 -16.15 12.88
C GLY A 45 -0.85 -17.07 12.01
N GLN A 46 -1.28 -18.32 11.93
CA GLN A 46 -0.76 -19.30 10.98
C GLN A 46 -1.35 -19.04 9.57
N PRO A 47 -0.75 -19.59 8.49
CA PRO A 47 -1.35 -19.51 7.16
C PRO A 47 -2.83 -19.96 7.17
N GLY A 48 -3.72 -19.09 6.68
CA GLY A 48 -5.17 -19.32 6.67
C GLY A 48 -5.92 -18.85 7.93
N GLN A 49 -5.22 -18.30 8.92
CA GLN A 49 -5.81 -17.59 10.06
C GLN A 49 -5.76 -16.08 9.84
N PRO A 50 -6.54 -15.29 10.60
CA PRO A 50 -6.44 -13.83 10.57
C PRO A 50 -5.03 -13.35 10.89
N GLN A 51 -4.54 -12.40 10.10
CA GLN A 51 -3.27 -11.71 10.31
C GLN A 51 -3.48 -10.47 11.18
N ALA A 52 -2.45 -10.05 11.92
CA ALA A 52 -2.52 -8.88 12.78
C ALA A 52 -2.86 -7.62 11.99
N LEU A 53 -2.20 -7.46 10.84
CA LEU A 53 -2.36 -6.36 9.90
C LEU A 53 -2.92 -6.87 8.57
N SER A 54 -3.70 -6.03 7.91
CA SER A 54 -4.54 -6.39 6.75
C SER A 54 -3.78 -6.65 5.45
N LEU A 55 -2.55 -6.14 5.32
CA LEU A 55 -1.77 -6.24 4.09
C LEU A 55 -0.40 -6.85 4.40
N ARG A 56 -0.04 -7.89 3.67
CA ARG A 56 1.37 -8.30 3.51
C ARG A 56 1.91 -7.63 2.26
N THR A 57 3.05 -6.95 2.38
CA THR A 57 3.70 -6.27 1.25
C THR A 57 4.51 -7.24 0.40
N ASP A 58 4.89 -6.80 -0.81
CA ASP A 58 5.79 -7.51 -1.72
C ASP A 58 7.26 -7.11 -1.55
N GLU A 59 7.59 -6.40 -0.46
CA GLU A 59 8.97 -5.97 -0.16
C GLU A 59 9.91 -7.18 0.04
N ASP A 60 11.17 -7.02 -0.37
CA ASP A 60 12.15 -8.10 -0.28
C ASP A 60 12.59 -8.35 1.17
N GLN A 61 12.37 -9.58 1.63
CA GLN A 61 12.74 -10.02 2.96
C GLN A 61 14.26 -10.21 3.12
N GLN A 62 15.06 -10.32 2.05
CA GLN A 62 16.48 -10.69 2.18
C GLN A 62 17.36 -9.66 2.89
N ASN A 63 16.98 -8.39 2.88
CA ASN A 63 17.72 -7.30 3.50
C ASN A 63 16.77 -6.31 4.18
N MET A 64 15.75 -6.83 4.86
CA MET A 64 14.72 -6.02 5.50
C MET A 64 15.24 -5.40 6.81
N THR A 65 14.95 -4.12 7.01
CA THR A 65 15.07 -3.42 8.29
C THR A 65 13.72 -2.94 8.78
N VAL A 66 13.64 -2.55 10.05
CA VAL A 66 12.43 -1.91 10.60
C VAL A 66 12.11 -0.63 9.82
N GLU A 67 13.13 0.15 9.48
CA GLU A 67 12.98 1.42 8.76
C GLU A 67 12.43 1.22 7.35
N ASP A 68 12.84 0.17 6.64
CA ASP A 68 12.35 -0.14 5.29
C ASP A 68 10.84 -0.45 5.33
N CYS A 69 10.42 -1.32 6.24
CA CYS A 69 9.00 -1.68 6.37
C CYS A 69 8.14 -0.48 6.83
N VAL A 70 8.63 0.29 7.81
CA VAL A 70 7.94 1.51 8.26
C VAL A 70 7.80 2.51 7.12
N SER A 71 8.85 2.72 6.34
CA SER A 71 8.84 3.63 5.20
C SER A 71 7.87 3.16 4.12
N ALA A 72 7.87 1.86 3.81
CA ALA A 72 6.95 1.27 2.85
C ALA A 72 5.49 1.45 3.31
N CYS A 73 5.16 1.14 4.56
CA CYS A 73 3.80 1.29 5.08
C CYS A 73 3.37 2.76 5.12
N LYS A 74 4.22 3.66 5.60
CA LYS A 74 3.92 5.11 5.64
C LYS A 74 3.74 5.68 4.23
N GLY A 75 4.60 5.30 3.28
CA GLY A 75 4.50 5.70 1.87
C GLY A 75 3.22 5.22 1.18
N ASN A 76 2.67 4.09 1.63
CA ASN A 76 1.37 3.58 1.22
C ASN A 76 0.20 4.09 2.09
N GLY A 77 0.47 5.07 2.97
CA GLY A 77 -0.51 5.77 3.80
C GLY A 77 -1.00 5.00 5.04
N TYR A 78 -0.46 3.81 5.30
CA TYR A 78 -0.82 3.00 6.45
C TYR A 78 -0.22 3.58 7.72
N ARG A 79 -0.99 3.54 8.82
CA ARG A 79 -0.52 4.05 10.13
C ARG A 79 0.18 2.99 10.97
N LEU A 80 0.13 1.72 10.56
CA LEU A 80 0.77 0.61 11.23
C LEU A 80 1.69 -0.12 10.26
N ALA A 81 2.89 -0.46 10.75
CA ALA A 81 3.84 -1.34 10.10
C ALA A 81 4.12 -2.53 11.02
N GLY A 82 4.32 -3.70 10.45
CA GLY A 82 4.53 -4.94 11.18
C GLY A 82 5.63 -5.77 10.55
N LEU A 83 6.57 -6.27 11.34
CA LEU A 83 7.62 -7.17 10.86
C LEU A 83 7.48 -8.55 11.50
N GLY A 84 7.28 -9.57 10.66
CA GLY A 84 7.19 -10.98 11.05
C GLY A 84 8.27 -11.82 10.39
N TYR A 85 8.58 -13.00 10.93
CA TYR A 85 9.45 -14.00 10.31
C TYR A 85 10.72 -13.42 9.65
N TYR A 86 11.65 -12.86 10.42
CA TYR A 86 12.91 -12.27 9.94
C TYR A 86 12.79 -11.02 9.05
N GLY A 87 11.59 -10.53 8.73
CA GLY A 87 11.42 -9.30 7.95
C GLY A 87 10.35 -9.36 6.86
N VAL A 88 9.37 -10.26 6.95
CA VAL A 88 8.15 -10.13 6.16
C VAL A 88 7.41 -8.89 6.65
N CYS A 89 7.24 -7.92 5.75
CA CYS A 89 6.62 -6.64 6.08
C CYS A 89 5.10 -6.66 5.86
N TYR A 90 4.38 -6.18 6.87
CA TYR A 90 2.94 -6.06 6.91
C TYR A 90 2.53 -4.61 7.17
N CYS A 91 1.45 -4.15 6.56
CA CYS A 91 0.89 -2.82 6.77
C CYS A 91 -0.59 -2.92 7.14
N GLY A 92 -1.05 -1.98 7.96
CA GLY A 92 -2.45 -1.97 8.37
C GLY A 92 -2.90 -0.66 8.96
N GLN A 93 -4.21 -0.58 9.16
CA GLN A 93 -4.84 0.51 9.91
C GLN A 93 -5.25 0.06 11.30
N THR A 94 -5.63 -1.19 11.48
CA THR A 94 -6.00 -1.74 12.78
C THR A 94 -5.17 -2.97 13.08
N VAL A 95 -5.06 -3.30 14.36
CA VAL A 95 -4.52 -4.58 14.82
C VAL A 95 -5.71 -5.46 15.19
N SER A 96 -5.83 -6.62 14.54
CA SER A 96 -7.00 -7.50 14.72
C SER A 96 -6.77 -8.66 15.70
N THR A 97 -5.55 -8.79 16.21
CA THR A 97 -5.08 -9.92 17.00
C THR A 97 -4.59 -9.49 18.39
N ALA A 98 -4.31 -10.47 19.26
CA ALA A 98 -3.92 -10.23 20.64
C ALA A 98 -2.46 -9.76 20.77
N LEU A 99 -2.23 -8.89 21.75
CA LEU A 99 -0.90 -8.54 22.24
C LEU A 99 -0.31 -9.75 22.98
N LEU A 100 0.98 -10.01 22.74
CA LEU A 100 1.74 -11.12 23.31
C LEU A 100 2.89 -10.62 24.19
N ASP A 101 3.62 -11.55 24.79
CA ASP A 101 4.87 -11.24 25.48
C ASP A 101 5.98 -10.89 24.47
N GLU A 102 6.82 -9.92 24.84
CA GLU A 102 7.93 -9.46 23.98
C GLU A 102 8.93 -10.57 23.63
N SER A 103 9.05 -11.59 24.47
CA SER A 103 9.94 -12.74 24.21
C SER A 103 9.51 -13.59 23.00
N GLU A 104 8.24 -13.52 22.60
CA GLU A 104 7.71 -14.23 21.43
C GLU A 104 8.13 -13.57 20.11
N CYS A 105 8.48 -12.28 20.14
CA CYS A 105 9.05 -11.57 19.00
C CYS A 105 10.55 -11.38 19.22
N SER A 106 11.36 -12.35 18.82
CA SER A 106 12.81 -12.35 19.07
C SER A 106 13.67 -12.59 17.83
N PHE A 107 13.06 -12.76 16.66
CA PHE A 107 13.82 -13.04 15.44
C PHE A 107 14.54 -11.78 14.98
N PRO A 108 15.84 -11.86 14.64
CA PRO A 108 16.57 -10.72 14.12
C PRO A 108 16.10 -10.36 12.71
N CYS A 109 16.16 -9.08 12.37
CA CYS A 109 15.93 -8.64 11.00
C CYS A 109 17.07 -9.08 10.07
N THR A 110 16.76 -9.46 8.84
CA THR A 110 17.76 -9.89 7.84
C THR A 110 18.72 -8.78 7.43
N GLY A 111 18.25 -7.53 7.33
CA GLY A 111 19.07 -6.37 6.98
C GLY A 111 19.80 -5.74 8.18
N ASN A 112 19.33 -6.01 9.41
CA ASN A 112 19.96 -5.50 10.63
C ASN A 112 19.68 -6.42 11.83
N SER A 113 20.66 -7.24 12.20
CA SER A 113 20.51 -8.20 13.30
C SER A 113 20.44 -7.58 14.70
N SER A 114 20.62 -6.27 14.83
CA SER A 114 20.40 -5.54 16.09
C SER A 114 18.93 -5.14 16.30
N GLN A 115 18.08 -5.36 15.28
CA GLN A 115 16.65 -5.11 15.32
C GLN A 115 15.86 -6.41 15.38
N THR A 116 14.63 -6.32 15.86
CA THR A 116 13.71 -7.46 15.99
C THR A 116 12.62 -7.39 14.92
N CYS A 117 12.41 -8.51 14.23
CA CYS A 117 11.51 -8.72 13.10
C CYS A 117 10.58 -9.93 13.31
N GLY A 118 9.93 -9.97 14.46
CA GLY A 118 8.82 -10.86 14.81
C GLY A 118 9.26 -12.25 15.28
N GLY A 119 8.44 -13.24 14.96
CA GLY A 119 8.66 -14.65 15.25
C GLY A 119 8.11 -15.54 14.14
N ASP A 120 7.86 -16.82 14.43
CA ASP A 120 7.28 -17.76 13.47
C ASP A 120 5.86 -17.34 13.05
N THR A 121 5.05 -16.94 14.02
CA THR A 121 3.70 -16.40 13.80
C THR A 121 3.46 -15.13 14.59
N GLN A 122 4.52 -14.43 14.97
CA GLN A 122 4.43 -13.17 15.71
C GLN A 122 4.96 -12.02 14.88
N VAL A 123 4.42 -10.83 15.14
CA VAL A 123 4.77 -9.61 14.43
C VAL A 123 5.06 -8.50 15.43
N ASN A 124 6.19 -7.83 15.27
CA ASN A 124 6.47 -6.58 15.95
C ASN A 124 5.72 -5.46 15.23
N ILE A 125 4.83 -4.74 15.92
CA ILE A 125 4.05 -3.65 15.33
C ILE A 125 4.63 -2.31 15.74
N TYR A 126 4.67 -1.38 14.79
CA TYR A 126 5.07 0.01 14.91
C TYR A 126 3.93 0.90 14.43
N MET A 127 3.70 2.03 15.10
CA MET A 127 2.59 2.95 14.83
C MET A 127 3.06 4.37 14.49
N ASP A 128 2.38 5.04 13.58
CA ASP A 128 2.60 6.45 13.27
C ASP A 128 2.11 7.33 14.44
N PRO A 129 3.00 8.07 15.13
CA PRO A 129 2.60 8.95 16.23
C PRO A 129 1.76 10.16 15.75
N THR A 130 1.77 10.48 14.46
CA THR A 130 1.03 11.61 13.89
C THR A 130 -0.44 11.26 13.61
N PHE A 131 -0.83 9.99 13.71
CA PHE A 131 -2.19 9.58 13.42
C PHE A 131 -3.13 9.87 14.61
N PRO A 132 -4.16 10.72 14.45
CA PRO A 132 -5.07 11.04 15.55
C PRO A 132 -5.93 9.83 15.93
N THR A 133 -6.05 9.56 17.22
CA THR A 133 -7.02 8.59 17.75
C THR A 133 -8.42 9.22 17.72
N ILE A 134 -9.31 8.68 16.90
CA ILE A 134 -10.72 9.08 16.90
C ILE A 134 -11.42 8.19 17.92
N ALA A 135 -11.98 8.80 18.98
CA ALA A 135 -12.50 8.09 20.14
C ALA A 135 -13.71 7.21 19.80
N GLU A 136 -14.50 7.57 18.79
CA GLU A 136 -15.63 6.78 18.29
C GLU A 136 -15.84 7.09 16.81
N PRO A 137 -15.18 6.37 15.89
CA PRO A 137 -15.32 6.61 14.46
C PRO A 137 -16.76 6.27 14.01
N SER A 138 -17.42 7.17 13.28
CA SER A 138 -18.77 6.95 12.75
C SER A 138 -18.85 7.14 11.22
N ILE A 139 -19.79 6.44 10.57
CA ILE A 139 -20.04 6.59 9.13
C ILE A 139 -20.40 8.05 8.78
N GLY A 140 -21.02 8.79 9.71
CA GLY A 140 -21.40 10.19 9.51
C GLY A 140 -20.22 11.16 9.34
N GLU A 141 -18.99 10.73 9.64
CA GLU A 141 -17.77 11.53 9.40
C GLU A 141 -17.26 11.44 7.97
N TYR A 142 -17.69 10.43 7.20
CA TYR A 142 -17.36 10.35 5.79
C TYR A 142 -18.10 11.43 5.00
N ALA A 143 -17.35 12.37 4.43
CA ALA A 143 -17.85 13.38 3.51
C ALA A 143 -17.58 12.97 2.06
N PRO A 144 -18.52 13.22 1.12
CA PRO A 144 -18.27 12.97 -0.30
C PRO A 144 -17.17 13.91 -0.82
N VAL A 145 -16.06 13.34 -1.28
CA VAL A 145 -14.91 14.08 -1.83
C VAL A 145 -14.93 14.22 -3.36
N GLY A 146 -15.68 13.37 -4.07
CA GLY A 146 -15.83 13.44 -5.53
C GLY A 146 -15.84 12.07 -6.22
N CYS A 147 -15.88 12.11 -7.56
CA CYS A 147 -15.75 10.93 -8.42
C CYS A 147 -14.36 10.97 -9.07
N TRP A 148 -13.58 9.89 -8.88
CA TRP A 148 -12.20 9.79 -9.33
C TRP A 148 -12.04 8.70 -10.38
N THR A 149 -11.08 8.87 -11.29
CA THR A 149 -10.71 7.81 -12.23
C THR A 149 -10.00 6.70 -11.46
N ASP A 150 -10.67 5.55 -11.31
CA ASP A 150 -10.01 4.32 -10.90
C ASP A 150 -9.43 3.65 -12.16
N ASP A 151 -8.17 3.23 -12.09
CA ASP A 151 -7.41 2.63 -13.20
C ASP A 151 -6.81 3.65 -14.20
N SER A 152 -5.69 4.26 -13.78
CA SER A 152 -4.84 5.11 -14.62
C SER A 152 -3.44 4.50 -14.79
N PRO A 153 -2.61 5.00 -15.73
CA PRO A 153 -1.19 4.64 -15.80
C PRO A 153 -0.43 4.92 -14.49
N ASN A 154 -0.97 5.79 -13.63
CA ASN A 154 -0.39 6.18 -12.34
C ASN A 154 -0.97 5.38 -11.16
N GLY A 155 -1.82 4.38 -11.41
CA GLY A 155 -2.40 3.52 -10.38
C GLY A 155 -3.91 3.70 -10.18
N LYS A 156 -4.39 3.14 -9.08
CA LYS A 156 -5.81 3.15 -8.65
C LYS A 156 -6.07 4.28 -7.67
N ALA A 157 -7.30 4.80 -7.68
CA ALA A 157 -7.70 5.85 -6.75
C ALA A 157 -7.77 5.31 -5.32
N LEU A 158 -8.25 4.08 -5.16
CA LEU A 158 -8.28 3.35 -3.91
C LEU A 158 -7.67 1.96 -4.15
N PHE A 159 -6.63 1.58 -3.40
CA PHE A 159 -5.89 0.35 -3.69
C PHE A 159 -6.39 -0.86 -2.90
N TYR A 160 -6.99 -0.66 -1.72
CA TYR A 160 -7.39 -1.75 -0.84
C TYR A 160 -8.83 -2.18 -1.16
N ARG A 161 -9.00 -3.36 -1.76
CA ARG A 161 -10.34 -3.92 -2.01
C ARG A 161 -10.92 -4.57 -0.75
N GLN A 162 -12.19 -4.33 -0.49
CA GLN A 162 -12.95 -5.02 0.56
C GLN A 162 -13.46 -6.37 0.05
N GLU A 163 -12.65 -7.41 0.19
CA GLU A 163 -12.94 -8.77 -0.32
C GLU A 163 -14.06 -9.49 0.46
N SER A 164 -14.39 -9.03 1.66
CA SER A 164 -15.42 -9.62 2.52
C SER A 164 -16.85 -9.22 2.14
N LEU A 165 -17.01 -8.26 1.24
CA LEU A 165 -18.32 -7.71 0.88
C LEU A 165 -18.83 -8.34 -0.42
N ASP A 166 -20.10 -8.75 -0.40
CA ASP A 166 -20.77 -9.30 -1.57
C ASP A 166 -21.15 -8.20 -2.56
N SER A 167 -20.52 -8.25 -3.74
CA SER A 167 -20.76 -7.30 -4.83
C SER A 167 -22.20 -7.21 -5.33
N SER A 168 -23.03 -8.23 -5.05
CA SER A 168 -24.44 -8.28 -5.44
C SER A 168 -25.39 -7.54 -4.49
N THR A 169 -24.96 -7.32 -3.25
CA THR A 169 -25.74 -6.63 -2.20
C THR A 169 -25.07 -5.34 -1.72
N MET A 170 -24.01 -4.91 -2.40
CA MET A 170 -23.21 -3.76 -2.05
C MET A 170 -23.99 -2.44 -2.13
N THR A 171 -23.89 -1.65 -1.05
CA THR A 171 -24.38 -0.27 -0.97
C THR A 171 -23.25 0.66 -0.53
N THR A 172 -23.45 1.97 -0.70
CA THR A 172 -22.52 2.96 -0.14
C THR A 172 -22.41 2.82 1.38
N GLU A 173 -23.52 2.57 2.08
CA GLU A 173 -23.51 2.43 3.54
C GLU A 173 -22.72 1.20 4.01
N THR A 174 -22.90 0.05 3.37
CA THR A 174 -22.12 -1.16 3.69
C THR A 174 -20.63 -0.99 3.35
N CYS A 175 -20.31 -0.26 2.27
CA CYS A 175 -18.94 0.10 1.93
C CYS A 175 -18.31 0.97 3.02
N LEU A 176 -18.97 2.08 3.39
CA LEU A 176 -18.47 3.00 4.43
C LEU A 176 -18.32 2.30 5.77
N SER A 177 -19.29 1.47 6.16
CA SER A 177 -19.25 0.68 7.40
C SER A 177 -18.04 -0.25 7.45
N SER A 178 -17.80 -1.02 6.39
CA SER A 178 -16.64 -1.94 6.32
C SER A 178 -15.32 -1.20 6.31
N CYS A 179 -15.23 -0.09 5.56
CA CYS A 179 -13.99 0.70 5.48
C CYS A 179 -13.68 1.38 6.83
N LEU A 180 -14.72 1.89 7.52
CA LEU A 180 -14.61 2.44 8.87
C LEU A 180 -14.14 1.38 9.88
N ALA A 181 -14.72 0.18 9.84
CA ALA A 181 -14.29 -0.95 10.68
C ALA A 181 -12.84 -1.37 10.39
N GLY A 182 -12.42 -1.27 9.11
CA GLY A 182 -11.04 -1.44 8.68
C GLY A 182 -10.12 -0.28 9.05
N GLY A 183 -10.61 0.80 9.68
CA GLY A 183 -9.83 1.97 10.09
C GLY A 183 -9.39 2.85 8.92
N PHE A 184 -9.99 2.69 7.75
CA PHE A 184 -9.64 3.51 6.58
C PHE A 184 -10.28 4.89 6.68
N PRO A 185 -9.56 5.97 6.32
CA PRO A 185 -10.09 7.34 6.23
C PRO A 185 -10.78 7.63 4.90
N PHE A 186 -10.53 6.82 3.86
CA PHE A 186 -11.12 6.96 2.54
C PHE A 186 -11.77 5.66 2.10
N ALA A 187 -12.93 5.79 1.48
CA ALA A 187 -13.74 4.70 1.01
C ALA A 187 -14.44 5.13 -0.28
N GLY A 188 -14.67 4.18 -1.18
CA GLY A 188 -15.32 4.43 -2.45
C GLY A 188 -15.93 3.17 -3.02
N THR A 189 -17.04 3.35 -3.71
CA THR A 189 -17.67 2.30 -4.49
C THR A 189 -17.30 2.48 -5.97
N GLU A 190 -17.05 1.38 -6.65
CA GLU A 190 -16.87 1.35 -8.10
C GLU A 190 -17.82 0.37 -8.75
N VAL A 191 -18.17 0.64 -10.01
CA VAL A 191 -18.94 -0.29 -10.83
C VAL A 191 -17.97 -1.16 -11.61
N SER A 192 -17.92 -2.45 -11.30
CA SER A 192 -17.28 -3.41 -12.19
C SER A 192 -18.29 -3.84 -13.26
N ILE A 193 -18.18 -3.30 -14.47
CA ILE A 193 -19.04 -3.71 -15.59
C ILE A 193 -18.56 -5.11 -16.02
N PRO A 194 -19.38 -6.17 -15.89
CA PRO A 194 -19.01 -7.48 -16.40
C PRO A 194 -19.04 -7.45 -17.93
N SER A 195 -18.22 -8.28 -18.56
CA SER A 195 -18.28 -8.60 -20.00
C SER A 195 -19.74 -8.70 -20.49
N PRO A 196 -20.08 -8.21 -21.70
CA PRO A 196 -21.45 -8.03 -22.20
C PRO A 196 -22.33 -9.30 -22.27
N SER A 197 -21.84 -10.46 -21.84
CA SER A 197 -22.50 -11.76 -21.93
C SER A 197 -23.44 -12.10 -20.76
N THR A 198 -23.53 -11.30 -19.69
CA THR A 198 -24.40 -11.61 -18.53
C THR A 198 -25.03 -10.35 -17.94
N PHE A 199 -26.34 -10.18 -18.15
CA PHE A 199 -27.21 -9.35 -17.29
C PHE A 199 -27.60 -10.22 -16.08
N PRO A 200 -27.21 -9.82 -14.87
CA PRO A 200 -27.93 -8.83 -14.07
C PRO A 200 -27.00 -7.69 -13.59
N VAL A 201 -27.54 -6.75 -12.80
CA VAL A 201 -26.86 -5.59 -12.16
C VAL A 201 -25.32 -5.71 -12.07
N PRO A 202 -24.56 -4.68 -12.53
CA PRO A 202 -23.11 -4.77 -12.51
C PRO A 202 -22.63 -4.90 -11.05
N PRO A 203 -21.72 -5.83 -10.74
CA PRO A 203 -21.17 -5.97 -9.40
C PRO A 203 -20.54 -4.66 -8.96
N PHE A 204 -21.02 -4.11 -7.85
CA PHE A 204 -20.41 -2.97 -7.19
C PHE A 204 -19.28 -3.48 -6.30
N GLN A 205 -18.09 -2.90 -6.43
CA GLN A 205 -16.97 -3.21 -5.54
C GLN A 205 -16.77 -2.08 -4.55
N ALA A 206 -16.36 -2.42 -3.34
CA ALA A 206 -15.93 -1.46 -2.33
C ALA A 206 -14.41 -1.46 -2.25
N LYS A 207 -13.84 -0.26 -2.26
CA LYS A 207 -12.43 -0.04 -2.06
C LYS A 207 -12.21 1.00 -0.98
N ALA A 208 -11.03 0.95 -0.38
CA ALA A 208 -10.58 1.86 0.63
C ALA A 208 -9.14 2.27 0.33
N MET A 209 -8.72 3.38 0.91
CA MET A 209 -7.30 3.67 0.99
C MET A 209 -6.98 4.31 2.33
N ALA A 210 -5.73 4.12 2.68
CA ALA A 210 -5.05 4.71 3.80
C ALA A 210 -4.86 6.23 3.58
N ARG A 211 -4.52 7.04 4.60
CA ARG A 211 -4.28 8.48 4.36
C ARG A 211 -3.05 8.62 3.48
N TYR A 212 -3.22 9.09 2.27
CA TYR A 212 -2.09 9.62 1.50
C TYR A 212 -1.81 11.05 1.96
N ASP A 213 -0.54 11.42 2.09
CA ASP A 213 -0.16 12.78 2.46
C ASP A 213 -0.69 13.75 1.39
N GLN A 214 -1.80 14.43 1.70
CA GLN A 214 -2.62 15.19 0.76
C GLN A 214 -1.92 16.43 0.19
N ASP A 215 -0.76 16.80 0.75
CA ASP A 215 0.06 17.92 0.28
C ASP A 215 0.62 17.72 -1.13
N SER A 216 0.56 16.50 -1.67
CA SER A 216 1.00 16.18 -3.04
C SER A 216 -0.11 16.19 -4.09
N ILE A 217 -1.40 16.20 -3.69
CA ILE A 217 -2.55 16.08 -4.62
C ILE A 217 -3.16 17.46 -4.96
N THR A 218 -2.86 18.51 -4.20
CA THR A 218 -3.50 19.83 -4.39
C THR A 218 -2.86 20.73 -5.46
N THR A 219 -1.89 20.22 -6.24
CA THR A 219 -1.29 20.97 -7.35
C THR A 219 -1.25 20.17 -8.66
N SER A 220 -2.38 20.11 -9.36
CA SER A 220 -2.43 19.90 -10.81
C SER A 220 -3.75 20.35 -11.39
#